data_AF-A0A803Y1S1-F1
#
_entry.id   AF-A0A803Y1S1-F1
#
_cell.length_a   1.000
_cell.length_b   1.000
_cell.length_c   1.000
_cell.angle_alpha   90.00
_cell.angle_beta   90.00
_cell.angle_gamma   90.00
#
_symmetry.space_group_name_H-M   'P 1'
#
loop_
_entity.id
_entity.type
_entity.pdbx_description
1 polymer ?
#
loop_
_entity_poly.entity_id
_entity_poly.type
_entity_poly.pdbx_seq_one_letter_code
_entity_poly.pdbx_strand_id
1 'polypeptide(L)'
;TFFPEDLLGARSLPEFKGTVRRIIIENPEQEPLSPFLRGGNFCPGNNVIYEKTIRKYELLNPHQEKQYQFSHQCQIPQLSDQCSAIQPCQQPEQPPVTQQCQQTQTSSPCEVIPISVTDDCRGNTVRRVTVQTYEQENNDQLDCRYFGELLAELNRKTNDLYSCLLQHVEKIGGRNHDIEFTSQTEDIEELIPKGLSEATKQQIRYLLQMRVISDKSLRLVLSTFKNLREELCHLQDDLGKLETDNVLLKKDLAFKESQVKEYETMLSSLRENNRQQQQGLRDSAARCRSLEEQLLSLQLNEGEKDCQLKELEYSKRALDQEIQSLKLQICSSPTIQTTTDELSSRYVEMINNLREDKDREIRSLRSQLCQFQQDISRQEGNNSDLQIKLHELTAMLEEKDVCIKQQQEVK
;
A
#
# COMPACT_ATOMS: atom_id res chain seq x y z
N THR A 1 -0.65 19.95 -50.93
CA THR A 1 -2.09 19.95 -51.28
C THR A 1 -2.87 19.90 -49.98
N PHE A 2 -3.55 21.01 -49.69
CA PHE A 2 -4.64 21.21 -48.73
C PHE A 2 -4.48 20.81 -47.24
N PHE A 3 -4.47 21.86 -46.42
CA PHE A 3 -4.88 21.92 -45.01
C PHE A 3 -6.34 21.46 -44.82
N PRO A 4 -6.73 21.21 -43.56
CA PRO A 4 -7.76 22.08 -42.98
C PRO A 4 -7.30 22.72 -41.66
N GLU A 5 -7.31 24.06 -41.67
CA GLU A 5 -7.55 24.89 -40.50
C GLU A 5 -9.02 24.75 -40.09
N ASP A 6 -9.28 24.61 -38.79
CA ASP A 6 -10.32 25.33 -38.03
C ASP A 6 -10.69 24.56 -36.77
N LEU A 7 -10.18 25.03 -35.63
CA LEU A 7 -10.88 25.06 -34.34
C LEU A 7 -10.05 25.88 -33.34
N LEU A 8 -10.02 27.19 -33.59
CA LEU A 8 -9.71 28.20 -32.58
C LEU A 8 -10.82 28.20 -31.53
N GLY A 9 -10.58 27.52 -30.42
CA GLY A 9 -11.39 27.58 -29.20
C GLY A 9 -10.51 27.91 -28.01
N ALA A 10 -10.07 29.17 -27.92
CA ALA A 10 -9.38 29.68 -26.75
C ALA A 10 -10.33 29.65 -25.53
N ARG A 11 -10.10 28.70 -24.61
CA ARG A 11 -10.58 28.80 -23.22
C ARG A 11 -9.39 29.03 -22.31
N SER A 12 -9.38 30.22 -21.73
CA SER A 12 -8.48 30.73 -20.71
C SER A 12 -8.37 29.76 -19.51
N LEU A 13 -7.14 29.33 -19.21
CA LEU A 13 -6.78 28.75 -17.91
C LEU A 13 -6.65 29.89 -16.88
N PRO A 14 -7.16 29.73 -15.64
CA PRO A 14 -7.04 30.76 -14.62
C PRO A 14 -5.60 30.93 -14.17
N GLU A 15 -5.16 32.19 -14.16
CA GLU A 15 -3.85 32.66 -13.73
C GLU A 15 -3.70 32.51 -12.20
N PHE A 16 -2.96 31.49 -11.75
CA PHE A 16 -2.61 31.35 -10.34
C PHE A 16 -1.51 32.34 -9.97
N LYS A 17 -1.88 33.47 -9.37
CA LYS A 17 -0.94 34.38 -8.69
C LYS A 17 -0.48 33.76 -7.37
N GLY A 18 0.62 33.02 -7.42
CA GLY A 18 1.33 32.54 -6.23
C GLY A 18 2.51 33.45 -5.87
N THR A 19 2.51 34.02 -4.68
CA THR A 19 3.67 34.75 -4.13
C THR A 19 4.75 33.77 -3.69
N VAL A 20 5.90 33.74 -4.37
CA VAL A 20 7.06 32.93 -3.97
C VAL A 20 7.88 33.71 -2.94
N ARG A 21 7.94 33.21 -1.69
CA ARG A 21 8.84 33.75 -0.67
C ARG A 21 10.04 32.81 -0.49
N ARG A 22 11.25 33.35 -0.67
CA ARG A 22 12.53 32.66 -0.43
C ARG A 22 12.84 32.70 1.06
N ILE A 23 12.96 31.55 1.70
CA ILE A 23 13.43 31.45 3.09
C ILE A 23 14.68 30.57 3.07
N ILE A 24 15.80 31.13 3.51
CA ILE A 24 17.06 30.42 3.73
C ILE A 24 17.08 30.06 5.21
N ILE A 25 17.20 28.77 5.53
CA ILE A 25 17.36 28.29 6.90
C ILE A 25 18.79 27.77 7.01
N GLU A 26 19.62 28.47 7.79
CA GLU A 26 20.94 27.97 8.20
C GLU A 26 20.75 26.85 9.23
N ASN A 27 21.49 25.76 9.04
CA ASN A 27 21.48 24.60 9.91
C ASN A 27 22.39 24.88 11.12
N PRO A 28 21.88 24.88 12.38
CA PRO A 28 22.68 25.25 13.55
C PRO A 28 23.75 24.22 13.95
N GLU A 29 23.83 23.07 13.27
CA GLU A 29 24.80 22.00 13.58
C GLU A 29 25.88 21.77 12.52
N GLN A 30 26.11 22.71 11.59
CA GLN A 30 27.31 22.66 10.74
C GLN A 30 28.46 23.44 11.39
N GLU A 31 29.55 22.72 11.72
CA GLU A 31 30.84 23.36 12.03
C GLU A 31 31.24 24.32 10.91
N PRO A 32 31.72 25.54 11.23
CA PRO A 32 32.12 26.49 10.21
C PRO A 32 33.35 25.97 9.47
N LEU A 33 33.17 25.66 8.18
CA LEU A 33 34.29 25.44 7.26
C LEU A 33 35.19 26.69 7.28
N SER A 34 36.48 26.44 7.49
CA SER A 34 37.57 27.42 7.66
C SER A 34 37.57 28.59 6.66
N PRO A 35 38.01 29.80 7.06
CA PRO A 35 37.90 31.03 6.25
C PRO A 35 38.96 31.18 5.15
N PHE A 36 39.60 30.11 4.72
CA PHE A 36 40.56 30.15 3.62
C PHE A 36 39.85 29.66 2.36
N LEU A 37 39.38 30.61 1.56
CA LEU A 37 39.27 30.58 0.09
C LEU A 37 38.33 31.73 -0.36
N ARG A 38 38.68 32.97 0.04
CA ARG A 38 38.13 34.18 -0.58
C ARG A 38 39.03 34.54 -1.76
N GLY A 39 38.65 34.11 -2.97
CA GLY A 39 39.27 34.61 -4.20
C GLY A 39 39.32 33.56 -5.31
N GLY A 40 38.32 33.56 -6.18
CA GLY A 40 38.33 32.77 -7.41
C GLY A 40 36.93 32.59 -7.98
N ASN A 41 36.69 33.17 -9.15
CA ASN A 41 35.40 33.24 -9.85
C ASN A 41 34.69 31.88 -9.98
N PHE A 42 33.49 31.76 -9.41
CA PHE A 42 32.58 30.63 -9.68
C PHE A 42 31.49 31.07 -10.67
N CYS A 43 31.49 30.44 -11.84
CA CYS A 43 30.36 30.41 -12.75
C CYS A 43 29.21 29.62 -12.09
N PRO A 44 27.97 30.12 -12.05
CA PRO A 44 26.87 29.38 -11.44
C PRO A 44 26.38 28.29 -12.40
N GLY A 45 26.96 27.09 -12.27
CA GLY A 45 26.39 25.87 -12.85
C GLY A 45 25.16 25.46 -12.05
N ASN A 46 24.03 25.33 -12.75
CA ASN A 46 22.72 24.92 -12.23
C ASN A 46 22.78 23.61 -11.43
N ASN A 47 22.88 23.69 -10.11
CA ASN A 47 22.54 22.61 -9.19
C ASN A 47 21.28 23.02 -8.42
N VAL A 48 20.12 22.87 -9.05
CA VAL A 48 18.83 22.99 -8.36
C VAL A 48 18.54 21.63 -7.72
N ILE A 49 18.89 21.49 -6.44
CA ILE A 49 18.41 20.38 -5.62
C ILE A 49 16.97 20.69 -5.23
N TYR A 50 16.00 19.99 -5.83
CA TYR A 50 14.61 20.05 -5.40
C TYR A 50 14.41 19.10 -4.21
N GLU A 51 14.73 19.56 -3.00
CA GLU A 51 14.27 18.87 -1.79
C GLU A 51 12.88 19.41 -1.41
N LYS A 52 11.84 18.67 -1.82
CA LYS A 52 10.46 18.98 -1.44
C LYS A 52 10.20 18.39 -0.05
N THR A 53 10.55 19.11 1.01
CA THR A 53 10.14 18.76 2.37
C THR A 53 8.64 19.00 2.50
N ILE A 54 7.84 17.94 2.47
CA ILE A 54 6.39 18.01 2.70
C ILE A 54 6.16 18.22 4.20
N ARG A 55 5.83 19.45 4.62
CA ARG A 55 5.15 19.66 5.90
C ARG A 55 3.66 19.40 5.72
N LYS A 56 3.10 18.54 6.56
CA LYS A 56 1.66 18.28 6.69
C LYS A 56 0.94 19.61 6.95
N TYR A 57 0.18 20.10 5.98
CA TYR A 57 -0.85 21.11 6.22
C TYR A 57 -2.18 20.36 6.36
N GLU A 58 -2.78 20.40 7.55
CA GLU A 58 -4.21 20.12 7.70
C GLU A 58 -4.96 21.29 7.07
N LEU A 59 -5.55 21.07 5.89
CA LEU A 59 -6.58 21.96 5.38
C LEU A 59 -7.81 21.79 6.28
N LEU A 60 -7.96 22.69 7.24
CA LEU A 60 -9.21 22.84 7.97
C LEU A 60 -10.23 23.50 7.03
N ASN A 61 -11.39 22.88 6.88
CA ASN A 61 -12.47 23.40 6.05
C ASN A 61 -12.87 24.82 6.53
N PRO A 62 -13.06 25.81 5.63
CA PRO A 62 -13.45 27.19 6.00
C PRO A 62 -14.78 27.33 6.76
N HIS A 63 -15.54 26.24 6.93
CA HIS A 63 -16.78 26.23 7.71
C HIS A 63 -16.59 25.91 9.21
N GLN A 64 -15.40 25.48 9.64
CA GLN A 64 -15.13 25.12 11.05
C GLN A 64 -14.59 26.28 11.91
N GLU A 65 -14.23 27.41 11.29
CA GLU A 65 -13.65 28.57 11.99
C GLU A 65 -14.64 29.27 12.93
N LYS A 66 -15.96 29.18 12.66
CA LYS A 66 -16.99 29.81 13.51
C LYS A 66 -17.26 29.08 14.82
N GLN A 67 -16.84 27.81 14.96
CA GLN A 67 -17.10 27.02 16.16
C GLN A 67 -15.90 27.04 17.14
N TYR A 68 -14.69 27.28 16.64
CA TYR A 68 -13.47 27.32 17.47
C TYR A 68 -13.27 28.65 18.22
N GLN A 69 -13.87 29.74 17.76
CA GLN A 69 -13.63 31.06 18.37
C GLN A 69 -14.38 31.28 19.70
N PHE A 70 -15.37 30.45 20.02
CA PHE A 70 -16.13 30.54 21.28
C PHE A 70 -15.48 29.83 22.47
N SER A 71 -14.57 28.87 22.23
CA SER A 71 -14.01 28.04 23.30
C SER A 71 -12.73 28.59 23.94
N HIS A 72 -12.13 29.64 23.38
CA HIS A 72 -10.84 30.17 23.84
C HIS A 72 -10.92 31.30 24.88
N GLN A 73 -12.11 31.67 25.38
CA GLN A 73 -12.23 32.78 26.34
C GLN A 73 -12.09 32.38 27.82
N CYS A 74 -11.74 31.12 28.11
CA CYS A 74 -11.49 30.68 29.49
C CYS A 74 -10.22 29.83 29.58
N GLN A 75 -9.04 30.46 29.79
CA GLN A 75 -8.05 29.85 30.69
C GLN A 75 -6.90 30.78 31.13
N ILE A 76 -6.63 30.67 32.44
CA ILE A 76 -5.51 31.21 33.23
C ILE A 76 -4.28 30.29 33.06
N PRO A 77 -3.03 30.75 33.25
CA PRO A 77 -1.84 30.10 32.70
C PRO A 77 -1.14 29.03 33.58
N GLN A 78 -0.57 28.06 32.86
CA GLN A 78 0.71 27.33 33.06
C GLN A 78 0.94 26.43 34.29
N LEU A 79 1.26 25.15 34.02
CA LEU A 79 2.58 24.57 34.32
C LEU A 79 2.86 23.29 33.49
N SER A 80 4.15 23.03 33.31
CA SER A 80 4.85 22.23 32.29
C SER A 80 5.17 20.77 32.66
N ASP A 81 5.54 20.01 31.61
CA ASP A 81 6.37 18.80 31.54
C ASP A 81 5.94 17.50 32.24
N GLN A 82 5.69 16.43 31.44
CA GLN A 82 6.68 15.35 31.23
C GLN A 82 6.18 14.26 30.25
N CYS A 83 7.11 13.77 29.42
CA CYS A 83 6.98 12.60 28.55
C CYS A 83 6.65 11.31 29.30
N SER A 84 5.90 10.39 28.67
CA SER A 84 6.25 8.96 28.58
C SER A 84 5.36 8.21 27.57
N ALA A 85 6.02 7.33 26.81
CA ALA A 85 5.43 6.39 25.87
C ALA A 85 4.58 5.31 26.57
N ILE A 86 3.43 4.95 25.98
CA ILE A 86 2.65 3.78 26.38
C ILE A 86 2.15 3.02 25.14
N GLN A 87 2.31 1.70 25.21
CA GLN A 87 1.96 0.61 24.30
C GLN A 87 0.50 0.58 23.82
N PRO A 88 0.19 -0.19 22.75
CA PRO A 88 -1.16 -0.28 22.19
C PRO A 88 -2.11 -1.05 23.12
N CYS A 89 -3.20 -0.39 23.51
CA CYS A 89 -4.23 -0.96 24.36
C CYS A 89 -5.10 -1.95 23.57
N GLN A 90 -5.22 -3.16 24.10
CA GLN A 90 -6.12 -4.21 23.61
C GLN A 90 -7.58 -3.78 23.72
N GLN A 91 -8.39 -4.19 22.74
CA GLN A 91 -9.84 -4.06 22.73
C GLN A 91 -10.47 -4.77 23.95
N PRO A 92 -11.47 -4.17 24.61
CA PRO A 92 -12.45 -4.92 25.38
C PRO A 92 -13.55 -5.40 24.42
N GLU A 93 -13.70 -6.72 24.32
CA GLU A 93 -14.89 -7.37 23.76
C GLU A 93 -16.15 -6.90 24.51
N GLN A 94 -17.17 -6.48 23.77
CA GLN A 94 -18.51 -6.30 24.32
C GLN A 94 -19.15 -7.67 24.56
N PRO A 95 -19.85 -7.90 25.69
CA PRO A 95 -20.65 -9.10 25.86
C PRO A 95 -21.95 -8.99 25.03
N PRO A 96 -22.52 -10.12 24.55
CA PRO A 96 -23.74 -10.11 23.78
C PRO A 96 -24.93 -9.78 24.67
N VAL A 97 -25.68 -8.73 24.32
CA VAL A 97 -27.00 -8.45 24.89
C VAL A 97 -28.01 -9.38 24.22
N THR A 98 -28.38 -10.43 24.94
CA THR A 98 -29.47 -11.33 24.56
C THR A 98 -30.79 -10.55 24.61
N GLN A 99 -31.42 -10.32 23.46
CA GLN A 99 -32.80 -9.86 23.39
C GLN A 99 -33.73 -10.93 23.96
N GLN A 100 -34.27 -10.69 25.15
CA GLN A 100 -35.40 -11.44 25.68
C GLN A 100 -36.63 -10.54 25.64
N CYS A 101 -37.41 -10.66 24.56
CA CYS A 101 -38.79 -10.16 24.52
C CYS A 101 -39.62 -10.98 25.53
N GLN A 102 -39.91 -10.40 26.70
CA GLN A 102 -40.99 -10.89 27.56
C GLN A 102 -42.15 -9.90 27.52
N GLN A 103 -43.25 -10.42 27.00
CA GLN A 103 -44.58 -9.87 26.94
C GLN A 103 -45.10 -9.66 28.37
N THR A 104 -45.24 -8.41 28.82
CA THR A 104 -45.87 -8.09 30.12
C THR A 104 -47.38 -8.23 29.98
N GLN A 105 -47.93 -9.39 30.35
CA GLN A 105 -49.35 -9.53 30.69
C GLN A 105 -49.54 -9.09 32.14
N THR A 106 -50.45 -8.15 32.36
CA THR A 106 -50.87 -7.68 33.68
C THR A 106 -51.79 -8.72 34.31
N SER A 107 -51.34 -9.44 35.35
CA SER A 107 -52.20 -10.23 36.22
C SER A 107 -52.28 -9.60 37.61
N SER A 108 -53.48 -9.17 37.98
CA SER A 108 -53.86 -8.73 39.32
C SER A 108 -54.24 -9.95 40.17
N PRO A 109 -53.80 -10.07 41.44
CA PRO A 109 -54.36 -11.03 42.38
C PRO A 109 -55.55 -10.43 43.13
N CYS A 110 -56.77 -10.88 42.82
CA CYS A 110 -57.93 -10.68 43.69
C CYS A 110 -58.02 -11.86 44.68
N GLU A 111 -57.90 -11.60 45.98
CA GLU A 111 -58.31 -12.54 47.02
C GLU A 111 -59.84 -12.63 47.04
N VAL A 112 -60.35 -13.80 46.69
CA VAL A 112 -61.77 -14.15 46.80
C VAL A 112 -61.96 -14.92 48.11
N ILE A 113 -62.68 -14.32 49.06
CA ILE A 113 -63.19 -15.02 50.24
C ILE A 113 -64.48 -15.75 49.83
N PRO A 114 -64.62 -17.06 50.07
CA PRO A 114 -65.84 -17.77 49.74
C PRO A 114 -66.86 -17.61 50.89
N ILE A 115 -68.05 -17.12 50.58
CA ILE A 115 -69.24 -17.31 51.43
C ILE A 115 -70.18 -18.24 50.68
N SER A 116 -70.42 -19.38 51.32
CA SER A 116 -71.27 -20.49 50.91
C SER A 116 -72.71 -20.06 50.61
N VAL A 117 -73.18 -20.38 49.41
CA VAL A 117 -74.60 -20.27 49.01
C VAL A 117 -75.16 -21.67 48.90
N THR A 118 -76.10 -22.01 49.79
CA THR A 118 -76.99 -23.16 49.63
C THR A 118 -78.07 -22.83 48.61
N ASP A 119 -78.22 -23.79 47.69
CA ASP A 119 -79.19 -23.94 46.62
C ASP A 119 -80.64 -23.83 47.12
N ASP A 120 -81.49 -23.07 46.42
CA ASP A 120 -82.79 -23.59 45.98
C ASP A 120 -83.56 -22.62 45.04
N CYS A 121 -83.84 -23.15 43.84
CA CYS A 121 -85.14 -23.13 43.15
C CYS A 121 -85.71 -21.83 42.49
N ARG A 122 -85.66 -21.85 41.15
CA ARG A 122 -86.71 -21.53 40.14
C ARG A 122 -87.61 -20.27 40.31
N GLY A 123 -87.47 -19.38 39.31
CA GLY A 123 -88.59 -18.84 38.52
C GLY A 123 -89.26 -17.57 39.06
N ASN A 124 -88.91 -16.40 38.53
CA ASN A 124 -89.63 -15.15 38.79
C ASN A 124 -90.54 -14.73 37.62
N THR A 125 -91.83 -14.88 37.87
CA THR A 125 -92.93 -14.14 37.26
C THR A 125 -92.83 -12.65 37.60
N VAL A 126 -93.20 -11.80 36.64
CA VAL A 126 -93.32 -10.34 36.75
C VAL A 126 -94.18 -9.93 37.95
N ARG A 127 -93.64 -9.14 38.87
CA ARG A 127 -94.42 -8.43 39.91
C ARG A 127 -94.33 -6.91 39.68
N ARG A 128 -95.46 -6.32 39.25
CA ARG A 128 -95.73 -4.89 39.33
C ARG A 128 -95.66 -4.44 40.79
N VAL A 129 -94.86 -3.42 41.08
CA VAL A 129 -94.83 -2.73 42.37
C VAL A 129 -95.81 -1.56 42.30
N THR A 130 -96.91 -1.66 43.03
CA THR A 130 -97.79 -0.54 43.37
C THR A 130 -97.19 0.22 44.54
N VAL A 131 -97.02 1.53 44.37
CA VAL A 131 -96.59 2.47 45.41
C VAL A 131 -97.69 2.58 46.46
N GLN A 132 -97.38 2.24 47.71
CA GLN A 132 -98.19 2.61 48.88
C GLN A 132 -97.50 3.77 49.60
N THR A 133 -98.17 4.90 49.59
CA THR A 133 -97.90 6.08 50.42
C THR A 133 -98.28 5.75 51.86
N TYR A 134 -97.32 5.87 52.79
CA TYR A 134 -97.58 5.88 54.23
C TYR A 134 -97.16 7.24 54.78
N GLU A 135 -98.07 7.91 55.50
CA GLU A 135 -97.79 9.15 56.21
C GLU A 135 -97.35 8.89 57.67
N GLN A 136 -96.33 9.65 58.10
CA GLN A 136 -96.07 10.19 59.46
C GLN A 136 -95.78 9.19 60.62
N GLU A 137 -94.83 9.36 61.56
CA GLU A 137 -94.00 10.46 62.08
C GLU A 137 -92.75 9.89 62.83
N ASN A 138 -91.79 10.78 63.09
CA ASN A 138 -90.68 10.72 64.09
C ASN A 138 -89.28 10.24 63.65
N ASN A 139 -88.48 11.25 63.29
CA ASN A 139 -87.19 11.59 63.91
C ASN A 139 -85.99 10.66 63.74
N ASP A 140 -85.77 10.17 62.52
CA ASP A 140 -84.42 10.04 61.95
C ASP A 140 -84.31 10.94 60.71
N GLN A 141 -84.66 12.21 60.86
CA GLN A 141 -84.50 13.19 59.80
C GLN A 141 -82.99 13.39 59.60
N LEU A 142 -82.41 12.63 58.69
CA LEU A 142 -81.08 12.81 58.12
C LEU A 142 -80.79 14.32 58.03
N ASP A 143 -79.81 14.81 58.81
CA ASP A 143 -79.55 16.24 58.88
C ASP A 143 -79.09 16.71 57.49
N CYS A 144 -79.99 17.36 56.76
CA CYS A 144 -79.71 17.90 55.43
C CYS A 144 -78.51 18.85 55.45
N ARG A 145 -78.17 19.44 56.61
CA ARG A 145 -76.97 20.26 56.78
C ARG A 145 -75.70 19.42 56.77
N TYR A 146 -75.67 18.29 57.48
CA TYR A 146 -74.53 17.37 57.48
C TYR A 146 -74.17 16.86 56.08
N PHE A 147 -75.17 16.45 55.29
CA PHE A 147 -74.93 16.03 53.90
C PHE A 147 -74.48 17.18 53.00
N GLY A 148 -75.01 18.40 53.23
CA GLY A 148 -74.57 19.60 52.52
C GLY A 148 -73.11 19.95 52.80
N GLU A 149 -72.67 19.86 54.06
CA GLU A 149 -71.29 20.09 54.48
C GLU A 149 -70.32 19.07 53.87
N LEU A 150 -70.71 17.78 53.87
CA LEU A 150 -69.94 16.72 53.21
C LEU A 150 -69.76 16.98 51.71
N LEU A 151 -70.82 17.39 51.01
CA LEU A 151 -70.76 17.73 49.58
C LEU A 151 -69.90 18.97 49.33
N ALA A 152 -69.96 19.97 50.20
CA ALA A 152 -69.11 21.16 50.11
C ALA A 152 -67.62 20.81 50.28
N GLU A 153 -67.30 19.99 51.28
CA GLU A 153 -65.95 19.50 51.54
C GLU A 153 -65.42 18.63 50.38
N LEU A 154 -66.24 17.72 49.87
CA LEU A 154 -65.89 16.88 48.73
C LEU A 154 -65.67 17.72 47.46
N ASN A 155 -66.50 18.72 47.24
CA ASN A 155 -66.32 19.65 46.12
C ASN A 155 -65.02 20.43 46.25
N ARG A 156 -64.68 20.93 47.46
CA ARG A 156 -63.39 21.60 47.71
C ARG A 156 -62.22 20.67 47.37
N LYS A 157 -62.22 19.44 47.90
CA LYS A 157 -61.16 18.45 47.61
C LYS A 157 -61.06 18.10 46.13
N THR A 158 -62.18 18.05 45.41
CA THR A 158 -62.22 17.78 43.97
C THR A 158 -61.55 18.92 43.19
N ASN A 159 -61.76 20.17 43.59
CA ASN A 159 -61.08 21.35 43.01
C ASN A 159 -59.58 21.37 43.32
N ASP A 160 -59.20 21.06 44.56
CA ASP A 160 -57.79 21.01 44.97
C ASP A 160 -57.03 19.95 44.17
N LEU A 161 -57.64 18.78 43.96
CA LEU A 161 -57.05 17.71 43.16
C LEU A 161 -56.88 18.12 41.70
N TYR A 162 -57.89 18.75 41.09
CA TYR A 162 -57.79 19.27 39.74
C TYR A 162 -56.67 20.31 39.60
N SER A 163 -56.54 21.22 40.56
CA SER A 163 -55.49 22.25 40.57
C SER A 163 -54.10 21.64 40.70
N CYS A 164 -53.94 20.65 41.58
CA CYS A 164 -52.70 19.89 41.72
C CYS A 164 -52.33 19.15 40.42
N LEU A 165 -53.30 18.49 39.81
CA LEU A 165 -53.12 17.79 38.53
C LEU A 165 -52.69 18.75 37.42
N LEU A 166 -53.35 19.90 37.30
CA LEU A 166 -53.01 20.93 36.33
C LEU A 166 -51.56 21.39 36.47
N GLN A 167 -51.12 21.69 37.71
CA GLN A 167 -49.74 22.09 37.98
C GLN A 167 -48.71 21.01 37.57
N HIS A 168 -49.04 19.72 37.76
CA HIS A 168 -48.15 18.63 37.37
C HIS A 168 -48.07 18.45 35.86
N VAL A 169 -49.19 18.59 35.17
CA VAL A 169 -49.25 18.49 33.71
C VAL A 169 -48.51 19.65 33.03
N GLU A 170 -48.59 20.86 33.57
CA GLU A 170 -47.81 22.01 33.09
C GLU A 170 -46.30 21.75 33.17
N LYS A 171 -45.82 21.12 34.26
CA LYS A 171 -44.40 20.77 34.43
C LYS A 171 -43.90 19.75 33.41
N ILE A 172 -44.78 18.87 32.93
CA ILE A 172 -44.45 17.84 31.91
C ILE A 172 -44.23 18.51 30.53
N GLY A 173 -44.54 19.80 30.38
CA GLY A 173 -44.23 20.55 29.16
C GLY A 173 -45.34 20.48 28.11
N GLY A 174 -46.58 20.22 28.54
CA GLY A 174 -47.77 20.21 27.68
C GLY A 174 -48.04 21.58 27.08
N ARG A 175 -47.44 21.87 25.93
CA ARG A 175 -47.56 23.15 25.21
C ARG A 175 -48.93 23.39 24.55
N ASN A 176 -49.83 22.40 24.59
CA ASN A 176 -51.12 22.43 23.91
C ASN A 176 -52.26 22.06 24.88
N HIS A 177 -52.67 22.99 25.75
CA HIS A 177 -53.93 22.87 26.52
C HIS A 177 -55.12 23.53 25.82
N ASP A 178 -54.88 24.07 24.62
CA ASP A 178 -55.83 24.92 23.89
C ASP A 178 -56.84 24.13 23.05
N ILE A 179 -56.64 22.81 22.91
CA ILE A 179 -57.56 21.96 22.17
C ILE A 179 -58.38 21.22 23.20
N GLU A 180 -59.67 21.57 23.29
CA GLU A 180 -60.73 20.84 24.02
C GLU A 180 -61.16 21.42 25.39
N PHE A 181 -60.84 22.69 25.71
CA PHE A 181 -61.62 23.46 26.70
C PHE A 181 -62.94 24.03 26.14
N THR A 182 -63.22 23.81 24.85
CA THR A 182 -64.43 24.25 24.14
C THR A 182 -65.62 23.31 24.31
N SER A 183 -65.50 22.22 25.08
CA SER A 183 -66.66 21.41 25.42
C SER A 183 -67.45 22.14 26.51
N GLN A 184 -68.45 22.90 26.04
CA GLN A 184 -69.60 23.46 26.74
C GLN A 184 -69.39 23.63 28.25
N THR A 185 -69.22 24.88 28.68
CA THR A 185 -69.57 25.23 30.06
C THR A 185 -71.08 25.05 30.15
N GLU A 186 -71.55 23.82 30.40
CA GLU A 186 -72.94 23.57 30.77
C GLU A 186 -73.21 24.50 31.96
N ASP A 187 -74.11 25.47 31.77
CA ASP A 187 -74.58 26.27 32.88
C ASP A 187 -75.32 25.33 33.82
N ILE A 188 -74.62 24.89 34.86
CA ILE A 188 -75.12 23.92 35.83
C ILE A 188 -76.43 24.37 36.47
N GLU A 189 -76.73 25.68 36.45
CA GLU A 189 -77.95 26.23 37.02
C GLU A 189 -79.18 25.89 36.17
N GLU A 190 -79.03 25.73 34.86
CA GLU A 190 -80.11 25.28 33.97
C GLU A 190 -80.52 23.83 34.21
N LEU A 191 -79.61 23.01 34.73
CA LEU A 191 -79.84 21.61 35.05
C LEU A 191 -80.54 21.39 36.41
N ILE A 192 -80.67 22.46 37.23
CA ILE A 192 -81.30 22.37 38.55
C ILE A 192 -82.83 22.54 38.43
N PRO A 193 -83.63 21.57 38.90
CA PRO A 193 -85.09 21.69 38.86
C PRO A 193 -85.64 22.91 39.63
N LYS A 194 -86.60 23.60 39.03
CA LYS A 194 -87.33 24.71 39.67
C LYS A 194 -88.28 24.16 40.75
N GLY A 195 -88.51 24.95 41.81
CA GLY A 195 -89.43 24.59 42.90
C GLY A 195 -88.81 23.81 44.07
N LEU A 196 -87.49 23.54 44.04
CA LEU A 196 -86.75 22.93 45.16
C LEU A 196 -86.37 23.95 46.23
N SER A 197 -86.09 23.47 47.46
CA SER A 197 -85.49 24.29 48.52
C SER A 197 -84.06 24.72 48.14
N GLU A 198 -83.61 25.88 48.61
CA GLU A 198 -82.25 26.37 48.32
C GLU A 198 -81.16 25.42 48.83
N ALA A 199 -81.40 24.75 49.97
CA ALA A 199 -80.47 23.73 50.48
C ALA A 199 -80.34 22.55 49.50
N THR A 200 -81.46 22.07 48.96
CA THR A 200 -81.46 20.98 47.97
C THR A 200 -80.82 21.42 46.65
N LYS A 201 -81.10 22.66 46.19
CA LYS A 201 -80.44 23.22 45.00
C LYS A 201 -78.92 23.29 45.18
N GLN A 202 -78.45 23.70 46.35
CA GLN A 202 -77.02 23.77 46.64
C GLN A 202 -76.35 22.39 46.66
N GLN A 203 -77.02 21.36 47.20
CA GLN A 203 -76.52 19.99 47.13
C GLN A 203 -76.41 19.49 45.69
N ILE A 204 -77.43 19.73 44.86
CA ILE A 204 -77.39 19.40 43.42
C ILE A 204 -76.27 20.16 42.71
N ARG A 205 -76.08 21.45 43.05
CA ARG A 205 -75.01 22.29 42.50
C ARG A 205 -73.62 21.70 42.78
N TYR A 206 -73.35 21.25 44.01
CA TYR A 206 -72.07 20.60 44.33
C TYR A 206 -71.85 19.32 43.52
N LEU A 207 -72.88 18.48 43.36
CA LEU A 207 -72.78 17.26 42.54
C LEU A 207 -72.44 17.56 41.08
N LEU A 208 -73.12 18.56 40.49
CA LEU A 208 -72.88 18.97 39.11
C LEU A 208 -71.49 19.61 38.93
N GLN A 209 -71.05 20.46 39.86
CA GLN A 209 -69.71 21.05 39.84
C GLN A 209 -68.62 19.98 39.90
N MET A 210 -68.73 19.01 40.81
CA MET A 210 -67.77 17.92 40.92
C MET A 210 -67.73 17.06 39.65
N ARG A 211 -68.88 16.79 39.02
CA ARG A 211 -68.93 16.09 37.72
C ARG A 211 -68.13 16.84 36.65
N VAL A 212 -68.35 18.15 36.51
CA VAL A 212 -67.65 18.99 35.53
C VAL A 212 -66.15 19.03 35.80
N ILE A 213 -65.72 19.18 37.05
CA ILE A 213 -64.30 19.22 37.41
C ILE A 213 -63.63 17.86 37.18
N SER A 214 -64.32 16.76 37.48
CA SER A 214 -63.85 15.41 37.21
C SER A 214 -63.65 15.16 35.71
N ASP A 215 -64.60 15.60 34.87
CA ASP A 215 -64.48 15.52 33.41
C ASP A 215 -63.27 16.33 32.89
N LYS A 216 -63.09 17.56 33.38
CA LYS A 216 -61.90 18.38 33.09
C LYS A 216 -60.60 17.68 33.50
N SER A 217 -60.58 17.06 34.68
CA SER A 217 -59.41 16.32 35.18
C SER A 217 -59.08 15.14 34.27
N LEU A 218 -60.09 14.35 33.88
CA LEU A 218 -59.91 13.22 32.99
C LEU A 218 -59.39 13.65 31.61
N ARG A 219 -59.99 14.68 31.03
CA ARG A 219 -59.56 15.23 29.73
C ARG A 219 -58.11 15.70 29.76
N LEU A 220 -57.72 16.38 30.83
CA LEU A 220 -56.35 16.84 31.04
C LEU A 220 -55.36 15.65 31.07
N VAL A 221 -55.69 14.57 31.81
CA VAL A 221 -54.88 13.35 31.85
C VAL A 221 -54.77 12.69 30.48
N LEU A 222 -55.90 12.51 29.78
CA LEU A 222 -55.92 11.85 28.47
C LEU A 222 -55.14 12.65 27.41
N SER A 223 -55.29 13.97 27.39
CA SER A 223 -54.53 14.86 26.51
C SER A 223 -53.03 14.78 26.80
N THR A 224 -52.64 14.72 28.07
CA THR A 224 -51.24 14.56 28.46
C THR A 224 -50.65 13.25 27.95
N PHE A 225 -51.35 12.12 28.16
CA PHE A 225 -50.89 10.82 27.64
C PHE A 225 -50.84 10.77 26.12
N LYS A 226 -51.79 11.43 25.44
CA LYS A 226 -51.79 11.54 23.97
C LYS A 226 -50.54 12.27 23.49
N ASN A 227 -50.23 13.44 24.07
CA ASN A 227 -49.06 14.24 23.68
C ASN A 227 -47.74 13.48 23.95
N LEU A 228 -47.61 12.86 25.12
CA LEU A 228 -46.42 12.07 25.46
C LEU A 228 -46.22 10.90 24.48
N ARG A 229 -47.29 10.23 24.08
CA ARG A 229 -47.21 9.17 23.07
C ARG A 229 -46.73 9.69 21.73
N GLU A 230 -47.21 10.86 21.29
CA GLU A 230 -46.79 11.50 20.03
C GLU A 230 -45.30 11.90 20.09
N GLU A 231 -44.85 12.52 21.18
CA GLU A 231 -43.44 12.85 21.38
C GLU A 231 -42.54 11.61 21.41
N LEU A 232 -42.99 10.52 22.04
CA LEU A 232 -42.28 9.24 22.03
C LEU A 232 -42.18 8.66 20.62
N CYS A 233 -43.23 8.74 19.81
CA CYS A 233 -43.18 8.32 18.41
C CYS A 233 -42.15 9.14 17.61
N HIS A 234 -42.12 10.46 17.78
CA HIS A 234 -41.12 11.31 17.12
C HIS A 234 -39.68 10.99 17.54
N LEU A 235 -39.45 10.77 18.85
CA LEU A 235 -38.14 10.36 19.35
C LEU A 235 -37.72 8.99 18.83
N GLN A 236 -38.66 8.05 18.67
CA GLN A 236 -38.39 6.75 18.05
C GLN A 236 -38.00 6.91 16.56
N ASP A 237 -38.71 7.75 15.80
CA ASP A 237 -38.37 8.03 14.42
C ASP A 237 -36.97 8.67 14.29
N ASP A 238 -36.65 9.63 15.16
CA ASP A 238 -35.35 10.30 15.17
C ASP A 238 -34.22 9.36 15.59
N LEU A 239 -34.48 8.45 16.54
CA LEU A 239 -33.55 7.38 16.88
C LEU A 239 -33.28 6.47 15.67
N GLY A 240 -34.32 6.06 14.94
CA GLY A 240 -34.18 5.26 13.73
C GLY A 240 -33.36 5.95 12.64
N LYS A 241 -33.58 7.26 12.41
CA LYS A 241 -32.75 8.05 11.49
C LYS A 241 -31.29 8.09 11.95
N LEU A 242 -31.04 8.33 13.23
CA LEU A 242 -29.69 8.38 13.77
C LEU A 242 -28.97 7.03 13.65
N GLU A 243 -29.68 5.92 13.83
CA GLU A 243 -29.14 4.58 13.59
C GLU A 243 -28.76 4.38 12.12
N THR A 244 -29.60 4.82 11.17
CA THR A 244 -29.27 4.74 9.74
C THR A 244 -28.05 5.58 9.38
N ASP A 245 -27.97 6.82 9.86
CA ASP A 245 -26.83 7.70 9.66
C ASP A 245 -25.56 7.11 10.28
N ASN A 246 -25.66 6.50 11.46
CA ASN A 246 -24.53 5.82 12.11
C ASN A 246 -23.98 4.68 11.24
N VAL A 247 -24.85 3.87 10.64
CA VAL A 247 -24.44 2.78 9.74
C VAL A 247 -23.76 3.32 8.49
N LEU A 248 -24.29 4.40 7.90
CA LEU A 248 -23.68 5.04 6.73
C LEU A 248 -22.30 5.62 7.06
N LEU A 249 -22.18 6.35 8.17
CA LEU A 249 -20.91 6.92 8.63
C LEU A 249 -19.86 5.84 8.92
N LYS A 250 -20.25 4.71 9.50
CA LYS A 250 -19.33 3.57 9.72
C LYS A 250 -18.82 2.98 8.41
N LYS A 251 -19.69 2.86 7.40
CA LYS A 251 -19.29 2.40 6.05
C LYS A 251 -18.31 3.37 5.40
N ASP A 252 -18.61 4.67 5.45
CA ASP A 252 -17.74 5.70 4.89
C ASP A 252 -16.39 5.75 5.61
N LEU A 253 -16.38 5.63 6.94
CA LEU A 253 -15.16 5.55 7.72
C LEU A 253 -14.30 4.34 7.30
N ALA A 254 -14.89 3.16 7.21
CA ALA A 254 -14.19 1.95 6.76
C ALA A 254 -13.63 2.08 5.33
N PHE A 255 -14.38 2.72 4.42
CA PHE A 255 -13.90 3.03 3.08
C PHE A 255 -12.70 3.99 3.11
N LYS A 256 -12.76 5.05 3.92
CA LYS A 256 -11.66 6.00 4.08
C LYS A 256 -10.42 5.36 4.72
N GLU A 257 -10.59 4.48 5.70
CA GLU A 257 -9.50 3.68 6.25
C GLU A 257 -8.83 2.80 5.20
N SER A 258 -9.61 2.15 4.32
CA SER A 258 -9.06 1.38 3.20
C SER A 258 -8.26 2.26 2.24
N GLN A 259 -8.79 3.44 1.92
CA GLN A 259 -8.13 4.39 1.01
C GLN A 259 -6.81 4.91 1.61
N VAL A 260 -6.77 5.18 2.91
CA VAL A 260 -5.54 5.57 3.62
C VAL A 260 -4.50 4.46 3.55
N LYS A 261 -4.89 3.20 3.82
CA LYS A 261 -3.98 2.04 3.74
C LYS A 261 -3.37 1.87 2.36
N GLU A 262 -4.14 2.11 1.30
CA GLU A 262 -3.65 2.05 -0.08
C GLU A 262 -2.61 3.16 -0.35
N TYR A 263 -2.89 4.40 0.07
CA TYR A 263 -1.94 5.50 -0.07
C TYR A 263 -0.67 5.30 0.76
N GLU A 264 -0.77 4.75 1.98
CA GLU A 264 0.40 4.40 2.79
C GLU A 264 1.27 3.33 2.13
N THR A 265 0.65 2.33 1.52
CA THR A 265 1.35 1.29 0.76
C THR A 265 2.08 1.89 -0.45
N MET A 266 1.40 2.75 -1.21
CA MET A 266 1.99 3.45 -2.35
C MET A 266 3.17 4.34 -1.91
N LEU A 267 3.01 5.11 -0.83
CA LEU A 267 4.06 5.97 -0.29
C LEU A 267 5.27 5.17 0.17
N SER A 268 5.05 4.02 0.81
CA SER A 268 6.11 3.12 1.25
C SER A 268 6.88 2.53 0.06
N SER A 269 6.15 2.12 -1.00
CA SER A 269 6.76 1.64 -2.24
C SER A 269 7.58 2.72 -2.95
N LEU A 270 7.08 3.96 -3.01
CA LEU A 270 7.82 5.08 -3.60
C LEU A 270 9.09 5.40 -2.82
N ARG A 271 9.04 5.39 -1.48
CA ARG A 271 10.22 5.59 -0.63
C ARG A 271 11.26 4.49 -0.83
N GLU A 272 10.83 3.24 -0.95
CA GLU A 272 11.71 2.11 -1.25
C GLU A 272 12.36 2.25 -2.63
N ASN A 273 11.57 2.55 -3.66
CA ASN A 273 12.07 2.73 -5.02
C ASN A 273 13.10 3.86 -5.10
N ASN A 274 12.84 4.98 -4.44
CA ASN A 274 13.79 6.10 -4.39
C ASN A 274 15.09 5.70 -3.68
N ARG A 275 15.02 4.94 -2.58
CA ARG A 275 16.21 4.41 -1.89
C ARG A 275 17.04 3.51 -2.80
N GLN A 276 16.39 2.61 -3.53
CA GLN A 276 17.04 1.71 -4.48
C GLN A 276 17.69 2.48 -5.64
N GLN A 277 17.02 3.50 -6.18
CA GLN A 277 17.58 4.36 -7.22
C GLN A 277 18.81 5.11 -6.72
N GLN A 278 18.75 5.70 -5.53
CA GLN A 278 19.90 6.39 -4.93
C GLN A 278 21.08 5.43 -4.71
N GLN A 279 20.81 4.20 -4.25
CA GLN A 279 21.84 3.17 -4.11
C GLN A 279 22.45 2.81 -5.47
N GLY A 280 21.62 2.56 -6.48
CA GLY A 280 22.09 2.25 -7.84
C GLY A 280 22.95 3.37 -8.45
N LEU A 281 22.62 4.63 -8.18
CA LEU A 281 23.44 5.79 -8.58
C LEU A 281 24.80 5.79 -7.86
N ARG A 282 24.84 5.52 -6.55
CA ARG A 282 26.08 5.42 -5.78
C ARG A 282 26.98 4.30 -6.30
N ASP A 283 26.40 3.14 -6.58
CA ASP A 283 27.11 1.97 -7.12
C ASP A 283 27.66 2.26 -8.52
N SER A 284 26.85 2.92 -9.37
CA SER A 284 27.30 3.34 -10.70
C SER A 284 28.42 4.36 -10.62
N ALA A 285 28.33 5.35 -9.74
CA ALA A 285 29.38 6.34 -9.54
C ALA A 285 30.68 5.70 -9.02
N ALA A 286 30.59 4.70 -8.14
CA ALA A 286 31.75 3.93 -7.69
C ALA A 286 32.39 3.12 -8.83
N ARG A 287 31.58 2.49 -9.68
CA ARG A 287 32.06 1.81 -10.89
C ARG A 287 32.76 2.78 -11.86
N CYS A 288 32.19 3.96 -12.10
CA CYS A 288 32.80 4.98 -12.96
C CYS A 288 34.18 5.39 -12.42
N ARG A 289 34.30 5.69 -11.11
CA ARG A 289 35.59 6.02 -10.50
C ARG A 289 36.62 4.89 -10.65
N SER A 290 36.21 3.64 -10.43
CA SER A 290 37.12 2.49 -10.63
C SER A 290 37.60 2.35 -12.08
N LEU A 291 36.73 2.61 -13.06
CA LEU A 291 37.11 2.60 -14.47
C LEU A 291 38.03 3.77 -14.83
N GLU A 292 37.80 4.96 -14.28
CA GLU A 292 38.67 6.12 -14.43
C GLU A 292 40.07 5.85 -13.85
N GLU A 293 40.15 5.24 -12.66
CA GLU A 293 41.41 4.79 -12.06
C GLU A 293 42.13 3.75 -12.93
N GLN A 294 41.39 2.79 -13.48
CA GLN A 294 41.96 1.80 -14.43
C GLN A 294 42.50 2.46 -15.70
N LEU A 295 41.76 3.41 -16.29
CA LEU A 295 42.22 4.15 -17.47
C LEU A 295 43.48 4.95 -17.19
N LEU A 296 43.54 5.63 -16.04
CA LEU A 296 44.73 6.38 -15.62
C LEU A 296 45.93 5.44 -15.45
N SER A 297 45.73 4.27 -14.85
CA SER A 297 46.79 3.26 -14.66
C SER A 297 47.34 2.75 -16.00
N LEU A 298 46.46 2.53 -16.99
CA LEU A 298 46.85 2.09 -18.33
C LEU A 298 47.63 3.17 -19.07
N GLN A 299 47.18 4.43 -18.99
CA GLN A 299 47.88 5.57 -19.61
C GLN A 299 49.29 5.77 -19.03
N LEU A 300 49.45 5.62 -17.70
CA LEU A 300 50.77 5.70 -17.07
C LEU A 300 51.69 4.56 -17.53
N ASN A 301 51.16 3.34 -17.62
CA ASN A 301 51.93 2.18 -18.09
C ASN A 301 52.31 2.28 -19.57
N GLU A 302 51.42 2.82 -20.41
CA GLU A 302 51.70 3.13 -21.82
C GLU A 302 52.81 4.18 -21.95
N GLY A 303 52.75 5.26 -21.16
CA GLY A 303 53.82 6.26 -21.11
C GLY A 303 55.18 5.70 -20.66
N GLU A 304 55.19 4.75 -19.71
CA GLU A 304 56.41 4.05 -19.30
C GLU A 304 57.01 3.22 -20.45
N LYS A 305 56.17 2.47 -21.17
CA LYS A 305 56.60 1.70 -22.36
C LYS A 305 57.14 2.60 -23.45
N ASP A 306 56.53 3.75 -23.69
CA ASP A 306 56.99 4.73 -24.67
C ASP A 306 58.37 5.31 -24.32
N CYS A 307 58.62 5.57 -23.03
CA CYS A 307 59.95 5.98 -22.56
C CYS A 307 61.00 4.89 -22.80
N GLN A 308 60.69 3.64 -22.42
CA GLN A 308 61.57 2.49 -22.65
C GLN A 308 61.86 2.27 -24.15
N LEU A 309 60.84 2.44 -25.01
CA LEU A 309 61.00 2.34 -26.45
C LEU A 309 61.94 3.42 -26.99
N LYS A 310 61.78 4.68 -26.56
CA LYS A 310 62.68 5.77 -26.94
C LYS A 310 64.12 5.49 -26.51
N GLU A 311 64.34 5.00 -25.30
CA GLU A 311 65.67 4.62 -24.81
C GLU A 311 66.33 3.55 -25.71
N LEU A 312 65.57 2.51 -26.07
CA LEU A 312 66.02 1.47 -27.01
C LEU A 312 66.33 2.04 -28.39
N GLU A 313 65.52 2.96 -28.92
CA GLU A 313 65.77 3.62 -30.20
C GLU A 313 67.04 4.49 -30.18
N TYR A 314 67.31 5.21 -29.08
CA TYR A 314 68.55 5.98 -28.92
C TYR A 314 69.76 5.06 -28.85
N SER A 315 69.69 3.98 -28.07
CA SER A 315 70.74 2.97 -27.98
C SER A 315 71.03 2.32 -29.34
N LYS A 316 69.97 1.94 -30.07
CA LYS A 316 70.08 1.44 -31.45
C LYS A 316 70.78 2.45 -32.35
N ARG A 317 70.37 3.72 -32.35
CA ARG A 317 70.99 4.77 -33.17
C ARG A 317 72.47 4.97 -32.84
N ALA A 318 72.85 4.89 -31.57
CA ALA A 318 74.25 4.97 -31.15
C ALA A 318 75.07 3.79 -31.69
N LEU A 319 74.56 2.56 -31.56
CA LEU A 319 75.20 1.36 -32.12
C LEU A 319 75.31 1.43 -33.66
N ASP A 320 74.27 1.90 -34.35
CA ASP A 320 74.30 2.06 -35.81
C ASP A 320 75.39 3.07 -36.24
N GLN A 321 75.59 4.15 -35.49
CA GLN A 321 76.68 5.12 -35.73
C GLN A 321 78.06 4.51 -35.48
N GLU A 322 78.23 3.73 -34.41
CA GLU A 322 79.48 3.02 -34.12
C GLU A 322 79.81 2.02 -35.24
N ILE A 323 78.83 1.24 -35.71
CA ILE A 323 78.97 0.34 -36.85
C ILE A 323 79.42 1.10 -38.10
N GLN A 324 78.83 2.26 -38.39
CA GLN A 324 79.24 3.08 -39.54
C GLN A 324 80.65 3.64 -39.39
N SER A 325 81.02 4.11 -38.18
CA SER A 325 82.37 4.59 -37.89
C SER A 325 83.40 3.49 -38.04
N LEU A 326 83.12 2.29 -37.53
CA LEU A 326 83.98 1.10 -37.70
C LEU A 326 84.14 0.74 -39.17
N LYS A 327 83.05 0.77 -39.96
CA LYS A 327 83.12 0.57 -41.42
C LYS A 327 84.00 1.61 -42.11
N LEU A 328 83.86 2.89 -41.78
CA LEU A 328 84.71 3.95 -42.33
C LEU A 328 86.18 3.80 -41.91
N GLN A 329 86.45 3.41 -40.67
CA GLN A 329 87.79 3.14 -40.18
C GLN A 329 88.46 2.00 -40.96
N ILE A 330 87.70 0.93 -41.25
CA ILE A 330 88.14 -0.17 -42.12
C ILE A 330 88.44 0.34 -43.55
N CYS A 331 87.59 1.20 -44.13
CA CYS A 331 87.78 1.74 -45.48
C CYS A 331 88.87 2.82 -45.59
N SER A 332 89.21 3.51 -44.51
CA SER A 332 90.18 4.63 -44.50
C SER A 332 91.64 4.20 -44.55
N SER A 333 91.92 2.91 -44.38
CA SER A 333 93.26 2.35 -44.58
C SER A 333 93.31 1.63 -45.94
N PRO A 334 94.03 2.15 -46.94
CA PRO A 334 94.11 1.53 -48.27
C PRO A 334 94.71 0.11 -48.20
N THR A 335 95.50 -0.20 -47.17
CA THR A 335 96.07 -1.52 -46.89
C THR A 335 95.05 -2.50 -46.28
N ILE A 336 94.10 -2.01 -45.50
CA ILE A 336 93.04 -2.85 -44.90
C ILE A 336 91.91 -3.08 -45.90
N GLN A 337 91.59 -2.08 -46.74
CA GLN A 337 90.59 -2.24 -47.79
C GLN A 337 91.04 -3.28 -48.85
N THR A 338 92.28 -3.20 -49.33
CA THR A 338 92.84 -4.20 -50.26
C THR A 338 92.91 -5.60 -49.64
N THR A 339 93.38 -5.73 -48.39
CA THR A 339 93.41 -7.05 -47.72
C THR A 339 92.01 -7.61 -47.43
N THR A 340 91.02 -6.75 -47.14
CA THR A 340 89.62 -7.17 -46.96
C THR A 340 88.98 -7.61 -48.26
N ASP A 341 89.19 -6.87 -49.36
CA ASP A 341 88.68 -7.23 -50.68
C ASP A 341 89.39 -8.48 -51.23
N GLU A 342 90.70 -8.64 -50.99
CA GLU A 342 91.45 -9.86 -51.31
C GLU A 342 90.99 -11.06 -50.49
N LEU A 343 90.74 -10.89 -49.19
CA LEU A 343 90.22 -11.95 -48.34
C LEU A 343 88.80 -12.35 -48.77
N SER A 344 87.95 -11.37 -49.09
CA SER A 344 86.60 -11.59 -49.59
C SER A 344 86.62 -12.28 -50.96
N SER A 345 87.55 -11.88 -51.85
CA SER A 345 87.79 -12.57 -53.12
C SER A 345 88.27 -14.01 -52.91
N ARG A 346 89.18 -14.26 -51.95
CA ARG A 346 89.63 -15.62 -51.60
C ARG A 346 88.51 -16.47 -51.00
N TYR A 347 87.61 -15.91 -50.20
CA TYR A 347 86.45 -16.65 -49.69
C TYR A 347 85.49 -17.02 -50.82
N VAL A 348 85.21 -16.10 -51.74
CA VAL A 348 84.38 -16.38 -52.93
C VAL A 348 85.03 -17.45 -53.81
N GLU A 349 86.33 -17.35 -54.05
CA GLU A 349 87.10 -18.33 -54.82
C GLU A 349 87.12 -19.71 -54.14
N MET A 350 87.29 -19.76 -52.80
CA MET A 350 87.24 -21.00 -52.05
C MET A 350 85.84 -21.63 -52.09
N ILE A 351 84.78 -20.85 -51.95
CA ILE A 351 83.40 -21.32 -52.07
C ILE A 351 83.16 -21.88 -53.47
N ASN A 352 83.66 -21.21 -54.51
CA ASN A 352 83.55 -21.68 -55.89
C ASN A 352 84.34 -22.98 -56.10
N ASN A 353 85.58 -23.07 -55.62
CA ASN A 353 86.39 -24.29 -55.69
C ASN A 353 85.72 -25.46 -54.95
N LEU A 354 85.23 -25.25 -53.73
CA LEU A 354 84.53 -26.29 -52.97
C LEU A 354 83.24 -26.74 -53.69
N ARG A 355 82.52 -25.80 -54.31
CA ARG A 355 81.35 -26.13 -55.13
C ARG A 355 81.76 -26.97 -56.33
N GLU A 356 82.80 -26.57 -57.05
CA GLU A 356 83.31 -27.29 -58.22
C GLU A 356 83.85 -28.68 -57.85
N ASP A 357 84.61 -28.81 -56.77
CA ASP A 357 85.11 -30.08 -56.25
C ASP A 357 83.97 -31.02 -55.89
N LYS A 358 82.98 -30.51 -55.14
CA LYS A 358 81.77 -31.27 -54.84
C LYS A 358 81.06 -31.71 -56.13
N ASP A 359 80.94 -30.84 -57.12
CA ASP A 359 80.29 -31.16 -58.40
C ASP A 359 81.14 -32.12 -59.26
N ARG A 360 82.47 -32.09 -59.16
CA ARG A 360 83.38 -33.09 -59.75
C ARG A 360 83.22 -34.45 -59.08
N GLU A 361 83.22 -34.50 -57.75
CA GLU A 361 83.03 -35.70 -56.93
C GLU A 361 81.67 -36.35 -57.24
N ILE A 362 80.59 -35.56 -57.26
CA ILE A 362 79.25 -36.03 -57.62
C ILE A 362 79.23 -36.64 -59.02
N ARG A 363 79.91 -36.02 -60.01
CA ARG A 363 80.02 -36.59 -61.36
C ARG A 363 80.83 -37.89 -61.38
N SER A 364 81.94 -37.96 -60.66
CA SER A 364 82.76 -39.17 -60.53
C SER A 364 81.95 -40.33 -59.92
N LEU A 365 81.30 -40.08 -58.78
CA LEU A 365 80.48 -41.07 -58.09
C LEU A 365 79.30 -41.54 -58.95
N ARG A 366 78.63 -40.64 -59.67
CA ARG A 366 77.59 -41.01 -60.64
C ARG A 366 78.13 -41.90 -61.76
N SER A 367 79.31 -41.60 -62.29
CA SER A 367 79.96 -42.43 -63.32
C SER A 367 80.32 -43.81 -62.79
N GLN A 368 80.88 -43.90 -61.57
CA GLN A 368 81.19 -45.18 -60.92
C GLN A 368 79.92 -45.98 -60.66
N LEU A 369 78.84 -45.33 -60.22
CA LEU A 369 77.56 -45.97 -59.96
C LEU A 369 76.92 -46.50 -61.25
N CYS A 370 77.00 -45.76 -62.36
CA CYS A 370 76.59 -46.26 -63.68
C CYS A 370 77.43 -47.48 -64.12
N GLN A 371 78.75 -47.45 -63.88
CA GLN A 371 79.62 -48.58 -64.20
C GLN A 371 79.26 -49.81 -63.38
N PHE A 372 79.09 -49.66 -62.06
CA PHE A 372 78.65 -50.75 -61.19
C PHE A 372 77.29 -51.30 -61.60
N GLN A 373 76.34 -50.43 -61.96
CA GLN A 373 75.02 -50.87 -62.42
C GLN A 373 75.11 -51.66 -63.73
N GLN A 374 75.98 -51.25 -64.65
CA GLN A 374 76.23 -51.99 -65.89
C GLN A 374 76.92 -53.35 -65.64
N ASP A 375 77.86 -53.41 -64.69
CA ASP A 375 78.54 -54.64 -64.30
C ASP A 375 77.57 -55.61 -63.59
N ILE A 376 76.68 -55.11 -62.73
CA ILE A 376 75.60 -55.91 -62.11
C ILE A 376 74.67 -56.46 -63.18
N SER A 377 74.20 -55.63 -64.14
CA SER A 377 73.34 -56.12 -65.22
C SER A 377 74.03 -57.14 -66.13
N ARG A 378 75.34 -56.99 -66.39
CA ARG A 378 76.13 -58.01 -67.10
C ARG A 378 76.25 -59.31 -66.30
N GLN A 379 76.44 -59.21 -64.98
CA GLN A 379 76.58 -60.36 -64.10
C GLN A 379 75.25 -61.10 -63.90
N GLU A 380 74.12 -60.39 -63.81
CA GLU A 380 72.77 -60.99 -63.82
C GLU A 380 72.50 -61.74 -65.13
N GLY A 381 72.86 -61.16 -66.28
CA GLY A 381 72.77 -61.87 -67.57
C GLY A 381 73.64 -63.14 -67.63
N ASN A 382 74.89 -63.07 -67.16
CA ASN A 382 75.76 -64.24 -67.11
C ASN A 382 75.25 -65.32 -66.13
N ASN A 383 74.62 -64.93 -65.02
CA ASN A 383 74.01 -65.85 -64.06
C ASN A 383 72.75 -66.50 -64.62
N SER A 384 71.91 -65.78 -65.38
CA SER A 384 70.75 -66.41 -66.05
C SER A 384 71.19 -67.47 -67.05
N ASP A 385 72.26 -67.22 -67.81
CA ASP A 385 72.80 -68.18 -68.77
C ASP A 385 73.36 -69.44 -68.09
N LEU A 386 74.08 -69.27 -66.97
CA LEU A 386 74.53 -70.39 -66.15
C LEU A 386 73.37 -71.16 -65.52
N GLN A 387 72.31 -70.48 -65.08
CA GLN A 387 71.12 -71.09 -64.49
C GLN A 387 70.35 -71.93 -65.52
N ILE A 388 70.22 -71.44 -66.75
CA ILE A 388 69.64 -72.19 -67.89
C ILE A 388 70.48 -73.45 -68.15
N LYS A 389 71.81 -73.31 -68.24
CA LYS A 389 72.71 -74.43 -68.52
C LYS A 389 72.71 -75.49 -67.41
N LEU A 390 72.60 -75.07 -66.15
CA LEU A 390 72.47 -75.95 -65.01
C LEU A 390 71.15 -76.73 -65.09
N HIS A 391 70.04 -76.05 -65.42
CA HIS A 391 68.75 -76.72 -65.61
C HIS A 391 68.77 -77.75 -66.75
N GLU A 392 69.45 -77.44 -67.86
CA GLU A 392 69.64 -78.34 -69.00
C GLU A 392 70.49 -79.58 -68.63
N LEU A 393 71.57 -79.40 -67.87
CA LEU A 393 72.39 -80.49 -67.34
C LEU A 393 71.62 -81.36 -66.33
N THR A 394 70.79 -80.74 -65.47
CA THR A 394 69.91 -81.47 -64.54
C THR A 394 68.90 -82.31 -65.29
N ALA A 395 68.27 -81.78 -66.35
CA ALA A 395 67.35 -82.55 -67.18
C ALA A 395 68.03 -83.75 -67.85
N MET A 396 69.26 -83.58 -68.38
CA MET A 396 70.02 -84.70 -68.94
C MET A 396 70.44 -85.74 -67.90
N LEU A 397 70.73 -85.32 -66.67
CA LEU A 397 71.04 -86.23 -65.57
C LEU A 397 69.80 -87.03 -65.14
N GLU A 398 68.64 -86.39 -65.03
CA GLU A 398 67.38 -87.07 -64.77
C GLU A 398 67.03 -88.06 -65.89
N GLU A 399 67.21 -87.68 -67.16
CA GLU A 399 67.04 -88.58 -68.31
C GLU A 399 68.00 -89.79 -68.24
N LYS A 400 69.27 -89.55 -67.89
CA LYS A 400 70.28 -90.60 -67.67
C LYS A 400 69.90 -91.51 -66.50
N ASP A 401 69.42 -90.97 -65.38
CA ASP A 401 68.99 -91.74 -64.21
C ASP A 401 67.73 -92.57 -64.51
N VAL A 402 66.79 -92.05 -65.29
CA VAL A 402 65.64 -92.81 -65.81
C VAL A 402 66.14 -93.97 -66.69
N CYS A 403 67.12 -93.72 -67.55
CA CYS A 403 67.72 -94.74 -68.41
C CYS A 403 68.49 -95.82 -67.59
N ILE A 404 69.20 -95.41 -66.53
CA ILE A 404 69.89 -96.32 -65.60
C ILE A 404 68.88 -97.16 -64.82
N LYS A 405 67.79 -96.56 -64.31
CA LYS A 405 66.71 -97.28 -63.62
C LYS A 405 66.04 -98.31 -64.53
N GLN A 406 65.74 -97.94 -65.79
CA GLN A 406 65.23 -98.89 -66.79
C GLN A 406 66.20 -100.04 -67.08
N GLN A 407 67.52 -99.79 -67.08
CA GLN A 407 68.53 -100.85 -67.24
C GLN A 407 68.69 -101.74 -65.99
N GLN A 408 68.38 -101.23 -64.79
CA GLN A 408 68.42 -101.99 -63.54
C GLN A 408 67.16 -102.85 -63.34
N GLU A 409 66.01 -102.48 -63.92
CA GLU A 409 64.77 -103.28 -63.90
C GLU A 409 64.76 -104.46 -64.90
N VAL A 410 65.77 -104.57 -65.77
CA VAL A 410 65.92 -105.66 -66.77
C VAL A 410 67.01 -106.70 -66.37
N LYS A 411 67.54 -106.60 -65.14
CA LYS A 411 68.33 -107.65 -64.48
C LYS A 411 67.49 -108.36 -63.43
#